data_AF-A0A9D2J2I1-F1
#
_entry.id   AF-A0A9D2J2I1-F1
#
_cell.length_a   1.000
_cell.length_b   1.000
_cell.length_c   1.000
_cell.angle_alpha   90.00
_cell.angle_beta   90.00
_cell.angle_gamma   90.00
#
_symmetry.space_group_name_H-M   'P 1'
#
loop_
_entity.id
_entity.type
_entity.pdbx_description
1 polymer ?
#
loop_
_entity_poly.entity_id
_entity_poly.type
_entity_poly.pdbx_seq_one_letter_code
_entity_poly.pdbx_strand_id
1 'polypeptide(L)'
;MDAGPVVLASENTPQFNWNLNKMPEHPMPAPPIFAAGVPARGIVHIAEHPRRNMWVGLSTAYTILGDRLVPKLADLSLGRTGVDAQQTTADLPTWGSNMFEPQDAENDRGPDGPVAAALRRRAGEPATT
;
A
#
# COMPACT_ATOMS: atom_id res chain seq x y z
N MET A 1 -20.40 -20.44 2.70
CA MET A 1 -20.27 -19.14 2.00
C MET A 1 -18.89 -19.16 1.36
N ASP A 2 -18.80 -19.28 0.04
CA ASP A 2 -17.51 -19.18 -0.67
C ASP A 2 -17.36 -17.75 -1.17
N ALA A 3 -16.67 -16.92 -0.39
CA ALA A 3 -16.18 -15.64 -0.87
C ALA A 3 -14.91 -15.88 -1.71
N GLY A 4 -14.87 -15.34 -2.92
CA GLY A 4 -13.69 -15.40 -3.78
C GLY A 4 -12.52 -14.57 -3.21
N PRO A 5 -11.28 -14.80 -3.71
CA PRO A 5 -10.10 -14.07 -3.26
C PRO A 5 -10.20 -12.57 -3.57
N VAL A 6 -9.62 -11.75 -2.69
CA VAL A 6 -9.48 -10.29 -2.86
C VAL A 6 -8.03 -9.97 -3.19
N VAL A 7 -7.79 -9.33 -4.33
CA VAL A 7 -6.45 -8.90 -4.76
C VAL A 7 -6.27 -7.43 -4.39
N LEU A 8 -5.24 -7.13 -3.60
CA LEU A 8 -4.96 -5.80 -3.07
C LEU A 8 -3.81 -5.14 -3.84
N ALA A 9 -3.86 -3.81 -3.96
CA ALA A 9 -2.78 -3.02 -4.53
C ALA A 9 -1.77 -2.65 -3.42
N SER A 10 -0.83 -1.74 -3.70
CA SER A 10 0.07 -1.23 -2.66
C SER A 10 -0.67 -0.23 -1.77
N GLU A 11 -0.65 -0.45 -0.47
CA GLU A 11 -1.46 0.29 0.50
C GLU A 11 -0.60 1.07 1.49
N ASN A 12 -1.06 2.27 1.82
CA ASN A 12 -0.47 3.15 2.82
C ASN A 12 -0.91 2.70 4.22
N THR A 13 -0.23 1.71 4.79
CA THR A 13 -0.50 1.22 6.14
C THR A 13 0.65 1.56 7.09
N PRO A 14 0.43 1.52 8.42
CA PRO A 14 1.47 1.57 9.44
C PRO A 14 2.65 0.60 9.27
N GLN A 15 2.49 -0.46 8.46
CA GLN A 15 3.44 -1.58 8.36
C GLN A 15 4.88 -1.18 8.05
N PHE A 16 5.08 -0.09 7.32
CA PHE A 16 6.40 0.36 6.92
C PHE A 16 7.13 1.17 8.00
N ASN A 17 6.45 1.53 9.08
CA ASN A 17 7.01 2.36 10.16
C ASN A 17 7.33 1.55 11.42
N TRP A 18 6.88 0.29 11.48
CA TRP A 18 7.10 -0.60 12.62
C TRP A 18 7.56 -2.02 12.24
N ASN A 19 8.00 -2.23 10.99
CA ASN A 19 8.60 -3.50 10.58
C ASN A 19 10.07 -3.58 11.01
N LEU A 20 10.57 -4.81 11.14
CA LEU A 20 12.01 -5.03 11.20
C LEU A 20 12.62 -4.77 9.82
N ASN A 21 13.26 -3.62 9.64
CA ASN A 21 14.02 -3.31 8.43
C ASN A 21 15.53 -3.51 8.65
N LYS A 22 16.19 -4.18 7.70
CA LYS A 22 17.66 -4.38 7.68
C LYS A 22 18.31 -3.74 6.45
N MET A 23 17.52 -3.01 5.65
CA MET A 23 17.99 -2.27 4.48
C MET A 23 18.47 -0.87 4.89
N PRO A 24 19.28 -0.19 4.06
CA PRO A 24 19.84 1.11 4.42
C PRO A 24 18.83 2.23 4.61
N GLU A 25 17.74 2.24 3.82
CA GLU A 25 16.76 3.34 3.78
C GLU A 25 15.41 2.93 4.37
N HIS A 26 14.56 3.92 4.66
CA HIS A 26 13.22 3.68 5.21
C HIS A 26 12.35 2.94 4.20
N PRO A 27 11.66 1.85 4.56
CA PRO A 27 10.87 1.08 3.61
C PRO A 27 9.58 1.84 3.26
N MET A 28 9.04 1.62 2.07
CA MET A 28 7.78 2.21 1.62
C MET A 28 7.04 1.24 0.67
N PRO A 29 5.70 1.37 0.54
CA PRO A 29 4.95 0.62 -0.46
C PRO A 29 5.37 1.03 -1.87
N ALA A 30 5.36 0.07 -2.80
CA ALA A 30 5.65 0.33 -4.19
C ALA A 30 4.56 1.23 -4.82
N PRO A 31 4.91 2.29 -5.55
CA PRO A 31 3.93 3.12 -6.25
C PRO A 31 3.14 2.34 -7.31
N PRO A 32 1.85 2.66 -7.57
CA PRO A 32 1.02 3.68 -6.89
C PRO A 32 0.51 3.21 -5.51
N ILE A 33 0.45 4.16 -4.56
CA ILE A 33 0.10 3.90 -3.16
C ILE A 33 -1.34 4.37 -2.90
N PHE A 34 -2.20 3.48 -2.43
CA PHE A 34 -3.60 3.77 -2.09
C PHE A 34 -3.80 3.89 -0.57
N ALA A 35 -4.88 4.55 -0.14
CA ALA A 35 -5.23 4.64 1.27
C ALA A 35 -5.84 3.32 1.77
N ALA A 36 -5.55 2.93 3.02
CA ALA A 36 -5.95 1.62 3.56
C ALA A 36 -7.48 1.42 3.60
N GLY A 37 -8.26 2.50 3.60
CA GLY A 37 -9.72 2.44 3.52
C GLY A 37 -10.25 1.94 2.16
N VAL A 38 -9.50 2.04 1.08
CA VAL A 38 -9.91 1.56 -0.27
C VAL A 38 -10.08 0.04 -0.28
N PRO A 39 -9.07 -0.77 0.08
CA PRO A 39 -9.22 -2.22 0.14
C PRO A 39 -10.19 -2.67 1.25
N ALA A 40 -10.23 -1.96 2.38
CA ALA A 40 -11.14 -2.28 3.48
C ALA A 40 -12.62 -2.27 3.03
N ARG A 41 -13.03 -1.24 2.27
CA ARG A 41 -14.38 -1.17 1.68
C ARG A 41 -14.64 -2.31 0.69
N GLY A 42 -13.64 -2.69 -0.10
CA GLY A 42 -13.74 -3.82 -1.04
C GLY A 42 -13.97 -5.15 -0.32
N ILE A 43 -13.21 -5.41 0.75
CA ILE A 43 -13.33 -6.63 1.57
C ILE A 43 -14.70 -6.71 2.25
N VAL A 44 -15.14 -5.63 2.91
CA VAL A 44 -16.45 -5.57 3.57
C VAL A 44 -17.57 -5.81 2.55
N HIS A 45 -17.50 -5.17 1.39
CA HIS A 45 -18.51 -5.34 0.36
C HIS A 45 -18.60 -6.80 -0.15
N ILE A 46 -17.46 -7.50 -0.30
CA ILE A 46 -17.43 -8.92 -0.68
C ILE A 46 -17.97 -9.83 0.42
N ALA A 47 -17.66 -9.53 1.69
CA ALA A 47 -18.16 -10.28 2.83
C ALA A 47 -19.69 -10.19 2.96
N GLU A 48 -20.25 -9.00 2.73
CA GLU A 48 -21.70 -8.76 2.75
C GLU A 48 -22.41 -9.26 1.48
N HIS A 49 -21.71 -9.29 0.34
CA HIS A 49 -22.24 -9.69 -0.96
C HIS A 49 -21.37 -10.79 -1.58
N PRO A 50 -21.45 -12.05 -1.09
CA PRO A 50 -20.57 -13.13 -1.52
C PRO A 50 -20.64 -13.33 -3.03
N ARG A 51 -19.53 -13.06 -3.71
CA ARG A 51 -19.37 -13.31 -5.16
C ARG A 51 -18.10 -14.12 -5.40
N ARG A 52 -18.14 -14.91 -6.47
CA ARG A 52 -17.05 -15.81 -6.86
C ARG A 52 -15.75 -15.06 -7.23
N ASN A 53 -15.86 -13.78 -7.63
CA ASN A 53 -14.78 -12.79 -7.81
C ASN A 53 -15.43 -11.38 -7.89
N MET A 54 -14.80 -10.34 -7.35
CA MET A 54 -15.31 -8.97 -7.45
C MET A 54 -14.19 -7.98 -7.77
N TRP A 55 -14.39 -7.20 -8.82
CA TRP A 55 -13.51 -6.12 -9.24
C TRP A 55 -14.14 -4.81 -8.78
N VAL A 56 -13.45 -4.06 -7.93
CA VAL A 56 -14.00 -2.82 -7.35
C VAL A 56 -13.96 -1.71 -8.41
N GLY A 57 -15.12 -1.44 -9.04
CA GLY A 57 -15.33 -0.30 -9.94
C GLY A 57 -14.83 -0.45 -11.38
N LEU A 58 -15.48 0.26 -12.32
CA LEU A 58 -15.13 0.36 -13.75
C LEU A 58 -13.68 0.83 -13.99
N SER A 59 -13.05 1.50 -13.02
CA SER A 59 -11.62 1.87 -13.06
C SER A 59 -10.69 0.67 -13.08
N THR A 60 -11.04 -0.42 -12.39
CA THR A 60 -10.20 -1.62 -12.31
C THR A 60 -10.11 -2.33 -13.66
N ALA A 61 -11.18 -2.28 -14.48
CA ALA A 61 -11.15 -2.81 -15.85
C ALA A 61 -10.14 -2.06 -16.74
N TYR A 62 -10.08 -0.73 -16.63
CA TYR A 62 -9.07 0.09 -17.31
C TYR A 62 -7.65 -0.13 -16.76
N THR A 63 -7.51 -0.32 -15.45
CA THR A 63 -6.23 -0.64 -14.81
C THR A 63 -5.69 -1.99 -15.28
N ILE A 64 -6.49 -3.06 -15.31
CA ILE A 64 -6.05 -4.38 -15.80
C ILE A 64 -5.70 -4.33 -17.29
N LEU A 65 -6.49 -3.63 -18.10
CA LEU A 65 -6.25 -3.54 -19.53
C LEU A 65 -4.99 -2.70 -19.83
N GLY A 66 -4.71 -1.68 -19.01
CA GLY A 66 -3.47 -0.90 -19.03
C GLY A 66 -2.24 -1.70 -18.57
N ASP A 67 -2.37 -2.49 -17.50
CA ASP A 67 -1.32 -3.33 -16.93
C ASP A 67 -0.89 -4.45 -17.90
N ARG A 68 -1.85 -4.97 -18.68
CA ARG A 68 -1.62 -6.03 -19.68
C ARG A 68 -0.95 -5.54 -20.96
N LEU A 69 -0.87 -4.22 -21.20
CA LEU A 69 -0.30 -3.64 -22.42
C LEU A 69 1.19 -3.30 -22.31
N VAL A 70 1.76 -3.25 -21.09
CA VAL A 70 3.20 -2.95 -20.91
C VAL A 70 3.97 -3.85 -19.91
N PRO A 71 3.66 -5.16 -19.76
CA PRO A 71 4.33 -6.01 -18.79
C PRO A 71 5.85 -6.10 -19.00
N LYS A 72 6.32 -5.97 -20.25
CA LYS A 72 7.75 -6.04 -20.57
C LYS A 72 8.55 -4.82 -20.12
N LEU A 73 7.95 -3.62 -20.08
CA LEU A 73 8.61 -2.43 -19.50
C LEU A 73 8.47 -2.41 -17.98
N ALA A 74 7.36 -2.91 -17.43
CA ALA A 74 7.19 -3.11 -16.00
C ALA A 74 8.25 -4.09 -15.47
N ASP A 75 8.45 -5.24 -16.11
CA ASP A 75 9.47 -6.23 -15.74
C ASP A 75 10.90 -5.67 -15.86
N LEU A 76 11.20 -4.90 -16.92
CA LEU A 76 12.50 -4.25 -17.10
C LEU A 76 12.75 -3.12 -16.08
N SER A 77 11.70 -2.40 -15.68
CA SER A 77 11.78 -1.39 -14.63
C SER A 77 11.95 -2.03 -13.25
N LEU A 78 11.14 -3.05 -12.92
CA LEU A 78 11.22 -3.79 -11.65
C LEU A 78 12.59 -4.45 -11.46
N GLY A 79 13.16 -5.04 -12.51
CA GLY A 79 14.50 -5.63 -12.47
C GLY A 79 15.62 -4.61 -12.24
N ARG A 80 15.38 -3.32 -12.48
CA ARG A 80 16.37 -2.24 -12.29
C ARG A 80 16.15 -1.41 -11.04
N THR A 81 14.90 -1.20 -10.63
CA THR A 81 14.53 -0.23 -9.58
C THR A 81 13.68 -0.84 -8.47
N GLY A 82 13.46 -2.16 -8.45
CA GLY A 82 12.53 -2.79 -7.51
C GLY A 82 12.87 -2.59 -6.02
N VAL A 83 14.16 -2.51 -5.69
CA VAL A 83 14.65 -2.25 -4.33
C VAL A 83 14.57 -0.76 -3.98
N ASP A 84 14.94 0.11 -4.92
CA ASP A 84 14.89 1.57 -4.73
C ASP A 84 13.44 2.08 -4.66
N ALA A 85 12.52 1.46 -5.42
CA ALA A 85 11.11 1.82 -5.44
C ALA A 85 10.34 1.46 -4.15
N GLN A 86 10.94 0.61 -3.30
CA GLN A 86 10.41 0.22 -2.00
C GLN A 86 11.15 0.90 -0.83
N GLN A 87 11.96 1.91 -1.13
CA GLN A 87 12.73 2.68 -0.14
C GLN A 87 12.56 4.18 -0.37
N THR A 88 12.63 4.95 0.72
CA THR A 88 12.57 6.41 0.67
C THR A 88 13.61 7.02 1.60
N THR A 89 14.15 8.15 1.19
CA THR A 89 15.01 9.01 2.00
C THR A 89 14.21 10.07 2.78
N ALA A 90 12.88 10.04 2.69
CA ALA A 90 12.01 10.92 3.45
C ALA A 90 12.15 10.62 4.96
N ASP A 91 12.21 11.69 5.76
CA ASP A 91 12.20 11.58 7.22
C ASP A 91 10.81 11.13 7.70
N LEU A 92 10.67 9.81 7.85
CA LEU A 92 9.45 9.14 8.28
C LEU A 92 9.69 8.56 9.68
N PRO A 93 8.66 8.54 10.53
CA PRO A 93 8.83 8.10 11.90
C PRO A 93 9.06 6.58 11.98
N THR A 94 10.11 6.16 12.70
CA THR A 94 10.37 4.75 13.01
C THR A 94 9.85 4.44 14.40
N TRP A 95 8.91 3.51 14.51
CA TRP A 95 8.18 3.19 15.74
C TRP A 95 8.71 1.95 16.47
N GLY A 96 9.85 1.43 16.05
CA GLY A 96 10.39 0.16 16.55
C GLY A 96 9.78 -1.05 15.85
N SER A 97 10.44 -2.21 15.97
CA SER A 97 9.99 -3.44 15.31
C SER A 97 8.88 -4.12 16.11
N ASN A 98 7.75 -4.42 15.47
CA ASN A 98 6.68 -5.23 16.02
C ASN A 98 6.89 -6.75 15.88
N MET A 99 8.07 -7.19 15.41
CA MET A 99 8.32 -8.61 15.09
C MET A 99 8.44 -9.50 16.33
N PHE A 100 9.00 -8.97 17.43
CA PHE A 100 9.23 -9.73 18.66
C PHE A 100 8.30 -9.31 19.80
N GLU A 101 7.90 -8.05 19.82
CA GLU A 101 7.04 -7.46 20.86
C GLU A 101 6.05 -6.49 20.21
N PRO A 102 4.78 -6.46 20.62
CA PRO A 102 3.80 -5.49 20.14
C PRO A 102 4.22 -4.05 20.44
N GLN A 103 4.08 -3.13 19.48
CA GLN A 103 4.49 -1.72 19.60
C GLN A 103 3.31 -0.74 19.69
N ASP A 104 2.09 -1.26 19.82
CA ASP A 104 0.81 -0.53 19.83
C ASP A 104 -0.06 -0.80 21.07
N ALA A 105 0.48 -1.47 22.10
CA ALA A 105 -0.29 -1.79 23.30
C ALA A 105 -0.89 -0.55 23.99
N GLU A 106 -0.21 0.59 23.91
CA GLU A 106 -0.61 1.86 24.55
C GLU A 106 -1.20 2.88 23.57
N ASN A 107 -0.94 2.74 22.27
CA ASN A 107 -1.29 3.75 21.29
C ASN A 107 -1.63 3.13 19.92
N ASP A 108 -2.90 3.27 19.52
CA ASP A 108 -3.37 2.90 18.18
C ASP A 108 -2.85 3.92 17.15
N ARG A 109 -2.17 3.41 16.11
CA ARG A 109 -1.61 4.25 15.03
C ARG A 109 -2.62 4.57 13.94
N GLY A 110 -3.81 3.98 14.01
CA GLY A 110 -4.84 4.09 13.00
C GLY A 110 -4.52 3.27 11.73
N PRO A 111 -5.43 3.27 10.74
CA PRO A 111 -5.33 2.40 9.58
C PRO A 111 -4.35 2.90 8.50
N ASP A 112 -4.08 4.20 8.45
CA ASP A 112 -3.26 4.82 7.40
C ASP A 112 -1.83 5.11 7.88
N GLY A 113 -0.85 4.78 7.05
CA GLY A 113 0.56 5.12 7.26
C GLY A 113 0.89 6.59 6.97
N PRO A 114 2.05 7.11 7.42
CA PRO A 114 2.48 8.48 7.15
C PRO A 114 3.01 8.71 5.72
N VAL A 115 3.24 7.65 4.93
CA VAL A 115 3.94 7.72 3.63
C VAL A 115 3.20 8.58 2.62
N ALA A 116 1.88 8.39 2.46
CA ALA A 116 1.09 9.16 1.50
C ALA A 116 1.10 10.67 1.82
N ALA A 117 1.05 11.05 3.10
CA ALA A 117 1.11 12.44 3.53
C ALA A 117 2.50 13.06 3.33
N ALA A 118 3.58 12.28 3.49
CA ALA A 118 4.94 12.74 3.24
C ALA A 118 5.23 12.94 1.74
N LEU A 119 4.74 12.04 0.89
CA LEU A 119 4.91 12.15 -0.57
C LEU A 119 4.16 13.35 -1.15
N ARG A 120 2.94 13.65 -0.68
CA ARG A 120 2.20 14.87 -1.09
C ARG A 120 2.93 16.15 -0.73
N ARG A 121 3.54 16.22 0.46
CA ARG A 121 4.37 17.36 0.89
C ARG A 121 5.59 17.57 0.02
N ARG A 122 6.24 16.49 -0.43
CA ARG A 122 7.37 16.56 -1.38
C ARG A 122 6.94 17.00 -2.78
N ALA A 123 5.73 16.64 -3.21
CA ALA A 123 5.16 17.03 -4.50
C ALA A 123 4.59 18.47 -4.53
N GLY A 124 4.52 19.16 -3.38
CA GLY A 124 3.96 20.50 -3.27
C GLY A 124 2.43 20.55 -3.35
N GLU A 125 1.74 19.42 -3.20
CA GLU A 125 0.27 19.37 -3.24
C GLU A 125 -0.32 19.70 -1.85
N PRO A 126 -1.32 20.62 -1.76
CA PRO A 126 -1.95 20.97 -0.50
C PRO A 126 -2.75 19.77 0.06
N ALA A 127 -2.69 19.58 1.38
CA ALA A 127 -3.48 18.56 2.07
C ALA A 127 -4.97 18.90 1.95
N THR A 128 -5.72 18.11 1.17
CA THR A 128 -7.17 18.18 1.13
C THR A 128 -7.74 17.66 2.46
N THR A 129 -8.53 18.53 3.11
CA THR A 129 -9.28 18.31 4.35
C THR A 129 -10.31 17.19 4.21
#